data_AF-R7AJS4-F1
#
_entry.id   AF-R7AJS4-F1
#
_cell.length_a   1.000
_cell.length_b   1.000
_cell.length_c   1.000
_cell.angle_alpha   90.00
_cell.angle_beta   90.00
_cell.angle_gamma   90.00
#
_symmetry.space_group_name_H-M   'P 1'
#
loop_
_entity.id
_entity.type
_entity.pdbx_description
1 polymer ?
#
loop_
_entity_poly.entity_id
_entity_poly.type
_entity_poly.pdbx_seq_one_letter_code
_entity_poly.pdbx_strand_id
1 'polypeptide(L)'
;MSIFEYDEERELKLIRRAEYEEGVKEGREDGLKQGRIVALKNLVAKKLMKGWSPAQIAEDLEMELSEVEKLVKEIIDSQKK
;
A
#
# COMPACT_ATOMS: atom_id res chain seq x y z
N MET A 1 -37.82 -5.85 39.77
CA MET A 1 -37.19 -6.61 38.68
C MET A 1 -37.64 -5.97 37.37
N SER A 2 -36.80 -5.13 36.78
CA SER A 2 -36.91 -4.79 35.35
C SER A 2 -35.49 -4.77 34.81
N ILE A 3 -35.23 -5.79 34.01
CA ILE A 3 -33.99 -6.19 33.39
C ILE A 3 -33.87 -5.36 32.12
N PHE A 4 -32.95 -4.39 32.14
CA PHE A 4 -32.32 -3.70 31.01
C PHE A 4 -33.20 -3.52 29.76
N GLU A 5 -33.70 -2.30 29.55
CA GLU A 5 -34.15 -1.86 28.23
C GLU A 5 -32.97 -2.00 27.25
N TYR A 6 -33.03 -3.03 26.43
CA TYR A 6 -32.10 -3.26 25.34
C TYR A 6 -32.39 -2.22 24.25
N ASP A 7 -31.65 -1.12 24.31
CA ASP A 7 -31.74 -0.02 23.34
C ASP A 7 -30.99 -0.41 22.06
N GLU A 8 -31.63 -1.24 21.24
CA GLU A 8 -31.12 -1.71 19.93
C GLU A 8 -30.54 -0.57 19.09
N GLU A 9 -31.11 0.63 19.17
CA GLU A 9 -30.64 1.78 18.40
C GLU A 9 -29.22 2.23 18.76
N ARG A 10 -28.79 2.01 20.00
CA ARG A 10 -27.43 2.36 20.45
C ARG A 10 -26.40 1.36 19.94
N GLU A 11 -26.70 0.07 20.01
CA GLU A 11 -25.86 -1.01 19.47
C GLU A 11 -25.70 -0.87 17.94
N LEU A 12 -26.80 -0.65 17.20
CA LEU A 12 -26.76 -0.44 15.75
C LEU A 12 -25.95 0.79 15.33
N LYS A 13 -26.00 1.89 16.09
CA LYS A 13 -25.17 3.09 15.84
C LYS A 13 -23.69 2.83 16.11
N LEU A 14 -23.36 2.01 17.10
CA LEU A 14 -21.98 1.65 17.43
C LEU A 14 -21.37 0.74 16.35
N ILE A 15 -22.10 -0.28 15.90
CA ILE A 15 -21.66 -1.18 14.82
C ILE A 15 -21.41 -0.38 13.53
N ARG A 16 -22.36 0.47 13.14
CA ARG A 16 -22.26 1.28 11.91
C ARG A 16 -21.10 2.27 11.92
N ARG A 17 -20.72 2.76 13.09
CA ARG A 17 -19.58 3.67 13.27
C ARG A 17 -18.25 2.92 13.27
N ALA A 18 -18.21 1.73 13.87
CA ALA A 18 -17.04 0.86 13.82
C ALA A 18 -16.74 0.41 12.38
N GLU A 19 -17.75 -0.05 11.64
CA GLU A 19 -17.60 -0.47 10.23
C GLU A 19 -17.11 0.68 9.32
N TYR A 20 -17.60 1.91 9.55
CA TYR A 20 -17.13 3.07 8.80
C TYR A 20 -15.68 3.44 9.12
N GLU A 21 -15.29 3.42 10.41
CA GLU A 21 -13.91 3.69 10.80
C GLU A 21 -12.94 2.61 10.32
N GLU A 22 -13.37 1.35 10.27
CA GLU A 22 -12.58 0.23 9.77
C GLU A 22 -12.39 0.34 8.25
N GLY A 23 -13.45 0.59 7.48
CA GLY A 23 -13.37 0.81 6.03
C GLY A 23 -12.56 2.04 5.62
N VAL A 24 -12.58 3.12 6.42
CA VAL A 24 -11.74 4.31 6.18
C VAL A 24 -10.27 4.05 6.54
N LYS A 25 -9.99 3.26 7.57
CA LYS A 25 -8.61 2.85 7.90
C LYS A 25 -8.04 1.93 6.83
N GLU A 26 -8.80 0.91 6.42
CA GLU A 26 -8.39 -0.04 5.38
C GLU A 26 -8.13 0.68 4.04
N GLY A 27 -9.06 1.53 3.59
CA GLY A 27 -8.86 2.31 2.36
C GLY A 27 -7.67 3.29 2.42
N ARG A 28 -7.35 3.84 3.60
CA ARG A 28 -6.20 4.72 3.79
C ARG A 28 -4.87 3.96 3.86
N GLU A 29 -4.87 2.78 4.48
CA GLU A 29 -3.69 1.90 4.52
C GLU A 29 -3.37 1.31 3.14
N ASP A 30 -4.39 0.87 2.39
CA ASP A 30 -4.21 0.41 1.01
C ASP A 30 -3.73 1.53 0.09
N GLY A 31 -4.31 2.74 0.20
CA GLY A 31 -3.85 3.91 -0.55
C GLY A 31 -2.40 4.30 -0.21
N LEU A 32 -1.99 4.19 1.06
CA LEU A 32 -0.63 4.49 1.49
C LEU A 32 0.37 3.41 1.03
N LYS A 33 -0.01 2.13 1.09
CA LYS A 33 0.80 1.01 0.59
C LYS A 33 0.98 1.09 -0.93
N GLN A 34 -0.10 1.32 -1.68
CA GLN A 34 -0.04 1.52 -3.12
C GLN A 34 0.81 2.75 -3.48
N GLY A 35 0.63 3.87 -2.76
CA GLY A 35 1.43 5.07 -2.96
C GLY A 35 2.93 4.84 -2.73
N ARG A 36 3.30 4.07 -1.70
CA ARG A 36 4.70 3.69 -1.43
C ARG A 36 5.27 2.81 -2.54
N ILE A 37 4.53 1.80 -3.00
CA ILE A 37 4.96 0.92 -4.09
C ILE A 37 5.15 1.71 -5.39
N VAL A 38 4.22 2.60 -5.74
CA VAL A 38 4.32 3.47 -6.92
C VAL A 38 5.51 4.42 -6.82
N ALA A 39 5.73 5.04 -5.65
CA ALA A 39 6.89 5.91 -5.43
C ALA A 39 8.21 5.15 -5.58
N LEU A 40 8.28 3.92 -5.07
CA LEU A 40 9.45 3.04 -5.17
C LEU A 40 9.72 2.62 -6.62
N LYS A 41 8.68 2.20 -7.36
CA LYS A 41 8.77 1.92 -8.81
C LYS A 41 9.26 3.14 -9.59
N ASN A 42 8.76 4.34 -9.27
CA ASN A 42 9.21 5.59 -9.90
C ASN A 42 10.67 5.94 -9.60
N LEU A 43 11.15 5.68 -8.38
CA LEU A 43 12.55 5.87 -8.00
C LEU A 43 13.47 4.92 -8.77
N VAL A 44 13.12 3.63 -8.83
CA VAL A 44 13.84 2.62 -9.60
C VAL A 44 13.87 2.98 -11.08
N ALA A 45 12.71 3.34 -11.67
CA ALA A 45 12.62 3.78 -13.07
C ALA A 45 13.52 5.00 -13.37
N LYS A 46 13.51 6.03 -12.50
CA LYS A 46 14.37 7.22 -12.66
C LYS A 46 15.85 6.89 -12.60
N LYS A 47 16.27 5.96 -11.73
CA LYS A 47 17.67 5.53 -11.64
C LYS A 47 18.09 4.69 -12.84
N LEU A 48 17.22 3.79 -13.31
CA LEU A 48 17.43 3.04 -14.57
C LEU A 48 17.58 3.98 -15.77
N MET A 49 16.73 5.01 -15.89
CA MET A 49 16.86 6.03 -16.95
C MET A 49 18.18 6.79 -16.91
N LYS A 50 18.79 6.94 -15.72
CA LYS A 50 20.12 7.54 -15.55
C LYS A 50 21.26 6.56 -15.89
N GLY A 51 20.96 5.35 -16.32
CA GLY A 51 21.93 4.31 -16.68
C GLY A 51 22.47 3.52 -15.49
N TRP A 52 21.81 3.56 -14.34
CA TRP A 52 22.24 2.79 -13.16
C TRP A 52 21.90 1.31 -13.33
N SER A 53 22.80 0.44 -12.88
CA SER A 53 22.55 -1.01 -12.85
C SER A 53 21.61 -1.39 -11.69
N PRO A 54 20.86 -2.51 -11.78
CA PRO A 54 20.04 -3.02 -10.68
C PRO A 54 20.82 -3.19 -9.36
N ALA A 55 22.11 -3.60 -9.43
CA ALA A 55 22.98 -3.71 -8.26
C ALA A 55 23.26 -2.36 -7.58
N GLN A 56 23.54 -1.31 -8.35
CA GLN A 56 23.74 0.04 -7.79
C GLN A 56 22.45 0.61 -7.22
N ILE A 57 21.30 0.28 -7.82
CA ILE A 57 19.98 0.69 -7.31
C ILE A 57 19.67 -0.04 -6.00
N ALA A 58 19.99 -1.33 -5.91
CA ALA A 58 19.82 -2.13 -4.70
C ALA A 58 20.68 -1.58 -3.54
N GLU A 59 21.94 -1.26 -3.80
CA GLU A 59 22.82 -0.64 -2.80
C GLU A 59 22.31 0.74 -2.34
N ASP A 60 21.90 1.60 -3.28
CA ASP A 60 21.44 2.97 -2.94
C ASP A 60 20.08 2.99 -2.23
N LEU A 61 19.18 2.07 -2.58
CA LEU A 61 17.88 1.95 -1.93
C LEU A 61 17.91 1.06 -0.68
N GLU A 62 19.08 0.50 -0.33
CA GLU A 62 19.26 -0.50 0.73
C GLU A 62 18.29 -1.68 0.60
N MET A 63 18.05 -2.10 -0.64
CA MET A 63 17.12 -3.17 -1.00
C MET A 63 17.88 -4.41 -1.46
N GLU A 64 17.20 -5.54 -1.40
CA GLU A 64 17.75 -6.78 -1.94
C GLU A 64 17.72 -6.75 -3.47
N LEU A 65 18.78 -7.29 -4.09
CA LEU A 65 18.94 -7.24 -5.54
C LEU A 65 17.76 -7.90 -6.26
N SER A 66 17.29 -9.05 -5.78
CA SER A 66 16.16 -9.77 -6.40
C SER A 66 14.85 -8.97 -6.31
N GLU A 67 14.64 -8.16 -5.26
CA GLU A 67 13.50 -7.24 -5.19
C GLU A 67 13.59 -6.13 -6.24
N VAL A 68 14.76 -5.52 -6.39
CA VAL A 68 14.99 -4.50 -7.42
C VAL A 68 14.80 -5.09 -8.82
N GLU A 69 15.32 -6.29 -9.08
CA GLU A 69 15.14 -6.98 -10.37
C GLU A 69 13.67 -7.28 -10.68
N LYS A 70 12.87 -7.68 -9.69
CA LYS A 70 11.41 -7.86 -9.86
C LYS A 70 10.75 -6.55 -10.26
N LEU A 71 11.07 -5.46 -9.56
CA LEU A 71 10.52 -4.13 -9.85
C LEU A 71 10.93 -3.65 -11.25
N VAL A 72 12.19 -3.85 -11.64
CA VAL A 72 12.69 -3.53 -12.99
C VAL A 72 11.90 -4.30 -14.05
N LYS A 73 11.69 -5.61 -13.87
CA LYS A 73 10.90 -6.44 -14.78
C LYS A 73 9.45 -5.95 -14.88
N GLU A 74 8.79 -5.68 -13.76
CA GLU A 74 7.43 -5.14 -13.75
C GLU A 74 7.32 -3.80 -14.50
N ILE A 75 8.33 -2.92 -14.35
CA ILE A 75 8.38 -1.63 -15.05
C ILE A 75 8.51 -1.87 -16.56
N ILE A 76 9.42 -2.74 -17.00
CA ILE A 76 9.63 -3.06 -18.42
C ILE A 76 8.39 -3.71 -19.02
N ASP A 77 7.75 -4.64 -18.32
CA ASP A 77 6.54 -5.34 -18.80
C ASP A 77 5.34 -4.38 -18.89
N SER A 78 5.23 -3.43 -17.95
CA SER A 78 4.19 -2.39 -17.99
C SER A 78 4.38 -1.39 -19.13
N GLN A 79 5.61 -1.20 -19.62
CA GLN A 79 5.93 -0.31 -20.75
C GLN A 79 5.70 -0.98 -22.12
N LYS A 80 5.56 -2.30 -22.17
CA LYS A 80 5.33 -3.07 -23.40
C LYS A 80 3.85 -3.26 -23.75
N LYS A 81 2.94 -2.88 -22.86
CA LYS A 81 1.49 -3.08 -23.00
C LYS A 81 0.81 -1.79 -23.46
#